data_AF-A0A1E5IM64-F1
#
_entry.id   AF-A0A1E5IM64-F1
#
_cell.length_a   1.000
_cell.length_b   1.000
_cell.length_c   1.000
_cell.angle_alpha   90.00
_cell.angle_beta   90.00
_cell.angle_gamma   90.00
#
_symmetry.space_group_name_H-M   'P 1'
#
loop_
_entity.id
_entity.type
_entity.pdbx_description
1 polymer ?
#
loop_
_entity_poly.entity_id
_entity_poly.type
_entity_poly.pdbx_seq_one_letter_code
_entity_poly.pdbx_strand_id
1 'polypeptide(L)'
;MDRYGTFKNLRIIPKEPMTGEESFTLAGILLFGKDEIIAAAVPAFRIDLIKRVDNYDRLDLRTNLIDAYEIVNKEYLGNSLPDLL
;
A
#
# COMPACT_ATOMS: atom_id res chain seq x y z
N MET A 1 18.28 13.88 1.12
CA MET A 1 18.01 12.86 0.08
C MET A 1 16.87 13.37 -0.78
N ASP A 2 16.99 13.28 -2.10
CA ASP A 2 15.90 13.62 -3.01
C ASP A 2 14.86 12.48 -3.02
N ARG A 3 13.57 12.82 -3.14
CA ARG A 3 12.50 11.80 -3.13
C ARG A 3 12.67 10.80 -4.29
N TYR A 4 13.20 11.27 -5.42
CA TYR A 4 13.43 10.46 -6.63
C TYR A 4 14.53 9.40 -6.43
N GLY A 5 15.64 9.74 -5.78
CA GLY A 5 16.70 8.78 -5.47
C GLY A 5 16.25 7.64 -4.56
N THR A 6 15.35 7.91 -3.60
CA THR A 6 14.80 6.89 -2.71
C THR A 6 13.98 5.83 -3.46
N PHE A 7 13.09 6.25 -4.37
CA PHE A 7 12.26 5.30 -5.13
C PHE A 7 13.06 4.47 -6.14
N LYS A 8 14.15 5.01 -6.66
CA LYS A 8 15.08 4.27 -7.54
C LYS A 8 15.83 3.18 -6.79
N ASN A 9 16.31 3.48 -5.57
CA ASN A 9 17.02 2.50 -4.72
C ASN A 9 16.10 1.36 -4.27
N LEU A 10 14.82 1.64 -4.05
CA LEU A 10 13.81 0.64 -3.72
C LEU A 10 13.28 -0.15 -4.94
N ARG A 11 13.81 0.11 -6.15
CA ARG A 11 13.33 -0.45 -7.44
C ARG A 11 11.84 -0.22 -7.69
N ILE A 12 11.27 0.85 -7.13
CA ILE A 12 9.85 1.19 -7.28
C ILE A 12 9.57 1.82 -8.64
N ILE A 13 10.57 2.51 -9.21
CA ILE A 13 10.53 3.13 -10.54
C ILE A 13 11.70 2.56 -11.36
N PRO A 14 11.56 1.36 -11.96
CA PRO A 14 12.52 0.85 -12.91
C PRO A 14 12.46 1.65 -14.21
N LYS A 15 13.63 1.82 -14.82
CA LYS A 15 13.74 2.26 -16.22
C LYS A 15 13.68 1.02 -17.10
N GLU A 16 12.74 0.98 -18.03
CA GLU A 16 12.59 -0.11 -18.98
C GLU A 16 13.80 -0.10 -19.94
N PRO A 17 14.54 -1.23 -20.10
CA PRO A 17 15.80 -1.25 -20.86
C PRO A 17 15.67 -1.00 -22.37
N MET A 18 14.53 -1.34 -22.96
CA MET A 18 14.26 -1.25 -24.40
C MET A 18 13.66 0.10 -24.82
N THR A 19 12.77 0.68 -24.03
CA THR A 19 12.07 1.94 -24.34
C THR A 19 12.68 3.14 -23.61
N GLY A 20 13.40 2.90 -22.50
CA GLY A 20 13.93 3.95 -21.65
C GLY A 20 12.88 4.65 -20.79
N GLU A 21 11.63 4.17 -20.81
CA GLU A 21 10.53 4.73 -20.04
C GLU A 21 10.63 4.35 -18.56
N GLU A 22 10.27 5.29 -17.69
CA GLU A 22 10.12 5.03 -16.26
C GLU A 22 8.66 4.69 -15.97
N SER A 23 8.44 3.52 -15.37
CA SER A 23 7.11 3.07 -14.96
C SER A 23 7.12 2.70 -13.49
N PHE A 24 5.98 2.86 -12.83
CA PHE A 24 5.82 2.36 -11.47
C PHE A 24 5.68 0.85 -11.50
N THR A 25 6.41 0.17 -10.61
CA THR A 25 6.14 -1.24 -10.35
C THR A 25 4.78 -1.42 -9.70
N LEU A 26 4.26 -2.64 -9.79
CA LEU A 26 3.09 -3.04 -9.02
C LEU A 26 3.27 -2.78 -7.51
N ALA A 27 4.48 -3.01 -6.96
CA ALA A 27 4.77 -2.68 -5.57
C ALA A 27 4.62 -1.18 -5.27
N GLY A 28 5.08 -0.31 -6.18
CA GLY A 28 4.86 1.13 -6.08
C GLY A 28 3.39 1.51 -6.09
N ILE A 29 2.62 0.90 -7.00
CA ILE A 29 1.18 1.11 -7.12
C ILE A 29 0.45 0.66 -5.86
N LEU A 30 0.77 -0.51 -5.30
CA LEU A 30 0.11 -1.03 -4.10
C LEU A 30 0.52 -0.29 -2.83
N LEU A 31 1.74 0.25 -2.75
CA LEU A 31 2.21 1.00 -1.58
C LEU A 31 1.72 2.45 -1.57
N PHE A 32 1.73 3.13 -2.72
CA PHE A 32 1.52 4.59 -2.81
C PHE A 32 0.46 5.02 -3.82
N GLY A 33 -0.13 4.09 -4.57
CA GLY A 33 -1.14 4.41 -5.59
C GLY A 33 -2.43 4.90 -4.95
N LYS A 34 -3.14 5.77 -5.68
CA LYS A 34 -4.52 6.12 -5.33
C LYS A 34 -5.45 4.95 -5.62
N ASP A 35 -6.57 4.88 -4.92
CA ASP A 35 -7.55 3.81 -5.05
C ASP A 35 -8.03 3.62 -6.50
N GLU A 36 -8.21 4.70 -7.27
CA GLU A 36 -8.64 4.58 -8.67
C GLU A 36 -7.56 3.95 -9.56
N ILE A 37 -6.29 4.25 -9.28
CA ILE A 37 -5.14 3.68 -9.99
C ILE A 37 -4.97 2.20 -9.64
N ILE A 38 -5.12 1.85 -8.36
CA ILE A 38 -5.08 0.46 -7.90
C ILE A 38 -6.23 -0.33 -8.52
N ALA A 39 -7.44 0.21 -8.53
CA ALA A 39 -8.60 -0.43 -9.12
C ALA A 39 -8.46 -0.63 -10.64
N ALA A 40 -7.82 0.32 -11.34
CA ALA A 40 -7.54 0.18 -12.77
C ALA A 40 -6.42 -0.83 -13.06
N ALA A 41 -5.34 -0.82 -12.28
CA ALA A 41 -4.19 -1.70 -12.48
C ALA A 41 -4.43 -3.13 -12.01
N VAL A 42 -5.14 -3.30 -10.88
CA VAL A 42 -5.44 -4.59 -10.25
C VAL A 42 -6.88 -4.59 -9.70
N PRO A 43 -7.90 -4.78 -10.56
CA PRO A 43 -9.31 -4.71 -10.16
C PRO A 43 -9.71 -5.69 -9.04
N ALA A 44 -9.00 -6.81 -8.96
CA ALA A 44 -9.22 -7.85 -7.96
C ALA A 44 -8.53 -7.57 -6.61
N PHE A 45 -7.74 -6.50 -6.50
CA PHE A 45 -7.04 -6.17 -5.27
C PHE A 45 -8.04 -5.83 -4.16
N ARG A 46 -7.88 -6.49 -3.02
CA ARG A 46 -8.64 -6.30 -1.80
C ARG A 46 -7.82 -6.80 -0.62
N ILE A 47 -7.95 -6.12 0.50
CA ILE A 47 -7.37 -6.52 1.78
C ILE A 47 -8.55 -6.93 2.67
N ASP A 48 -8.57 -8.20 3.05
CA ASP A 48 -9.65 -8.83 3.81
C ASP A 48 -9.18 -9.01 5.26
N LEU A 49 -9.60 -8.10 6.13
CA LEU A 49 -9.20 -8.06 7.53
C LEU A 49 -10.20 -8.84 8.38
N ILE A 50 -9.69 -9.70 9.26
CA ILE A 50 -10.50 -10.51 10.17
C ILE A 50 -9.96 -10.32 11.59
N LYS A 51 -10.78 -9.78 12.51
CA LYS A 51 -10.45 -9.68 13.93
C LYS A 51 -11.06 -10.84 14.70
N ARG A 52 -10.20 -11.71 15.22
CA ARG A 52 -10.57 -12.94 15.95
C ARG A 52 -10.77 -12.76 17.46
N VAL A 53 -10.92 -11.53 17.94
CA VAL A 53 -11.19 -11.25 19.37
C VAL A 53 -12.68 -11.39 19.67
N ASP A 54 -13.54 -10.80 18.83
CA ASP A 54 -15.01 -10.89 18.93
C ASP A 54 -15.64 -11.76 17.82
N ASN A 55 -14.80 -12.41 17.01
CA ASN A 55 -15.13 -13.42 15.99
C ASN A 55 -16.08 -13.00 14.84
N TYR A 56 -16.48 -11.73 14.72
CA TYR A 56 -17.40 -11.29 13.65
C TYR A 56 -17.05 -9.99 12.91
N ASP A 57 -15.99 -9.27 13.29
CA ASP A 57 -15.62 -8.04 12.59
C ASP A 57 -14.70 -8.34 11.41
N ARG A 58 -15.31 -8.34 10.22
CA ARG A 58 -14.63 -8.43 8.92
C ARG A 58 -14.67 -7.05 8.25
N LEU A 59 -13.53 -6.61 7.74
CA LEU A 59 -13.41 -5.36 6.99
C LEU A 59 -12.73 -5.63 5.66
N ASP A 60 -13.42 -5.31 4.57
CA ASP A 60 -12.87 -5.34 3.22
C ASP A 60 -12.36 -3.94 2.86
N LEU A 61 -11.07 -3.81 2.60
CA LEU A 61 -10.43 -2.57 2.15
C LEU A 61 -10.01 -2.67 0.69
N ARG A 62 -10.15 -1.56 -0.03
CA ARG A 62 -9.74 -1.40 -1.44
C ARG A 62 -8.88 -0.14 -1.62
N THR A 63 -7.87 -0.02 -0.78
CA THR A 63 -6.94 1.13 -0.76
C THR A 63 -5.49 0.65 -0.70
N ASN A 64 -4.53 1.57 -0.80
CA ASN A 64 -3.11 1.21 -0.74
C ASN A 64 -2.71 0.60 0.61
N LEU A 65 -1.56 -0.07 0.63
CA LEU A 65 -1.06 -0.81 1.79
C LEU A 65 -0.72 0.09 2.99
N ILE A 66 -0.35 1.36 2.75
CA ILE A 66 -0.02 2.30 3.82
C ILE A 66 -1.29 2.76 4.53
N ASP A 67 -2.30 3.19 3.77
CA ASP A 67 -3.59 3.62 4.32
C ASP A 67 -4.30 2.45 5.02
N ALA A 68 -4.23 1.24 4.44
CA ALA A 68 -4.76 0.05 5.07
C ALA A 68 -4.06 -0.26 6.41
N TYR A 69 -2.76 -0.04 6.51
CA TYR A 69 -2.01 -0.18 7.77
C TYR A 69 -2.46 0.83 8.83
N GLU A 70 -2.69 2.09 8.44
CA GLU A 70 -3.22 3.11 9.36
C GLU A 70 -4.63 2.75 9.88
N ILE A 71 -5.50 2.26 9.00
CA ILE A 71 -6.84 1.76 9.37
C ILE A 71 -6.71 0.61 10.37
N VAL A 72 -5.84 -0.37 10.09
CA VAL A 72 -5.60 -1.49 10.99
C VAL A 72 -5.13 -1.00 12.37
N ASN A 73 -4.17 -0.10 12.41
CA ASN A 73 -3.65 0.44 13.66
C ASN A 73 -4.73 1.14 14.49
N LYS A 74 -5.52 2.01 13.83
CA LYS A 74 -6.55 2.81 14.48
C LYS A 74 -7.70 1.95 14.99
N GLU A 75 -8.22 1.06 14.15
CA GLU A 75 -9.47 0.32 14.42
C GLU A 75 -9.23 -0.99 15.19
N TYR A 76 -8.04 -1.60 15.08
CA TYR A 76 -7.78 -2.94 15.61
C TYR A 76 -6.72 -2.98 16.72
N LEU A 77 -5.73 -2.08 16.69
CA LEU A 77 -4.62 -2.11 17.66
C LEU A 77 -4.72 -1.04 18.76
N GLY A 78 -5.66 -0.08 18.64
CA GLY A 78 -5.98 0.93 19.66
C GLY A 78 -4.73 1.60 20.25
N ASN A 79 -4.18 2.61 19.58
CA ASN A 79 -3.04 3.44 20.05
C ASN A 79 -1.85 2.67 20.67
N SER A 80 -1.66 1.38 20.36
CA SER A 80 -0.61 0.55 20.96
C SER A 80 0.74 0.63 20.23
N LEU A 81 0.89 1.54 19.26
CA LEU A 81 2.19 1.85 18.69
C LEU A 81 2.72 3.11 19.39
N PRO A 82 3.80 3.01 20.18
CA PRO A 82 4.48 4.20 20.66
C PRO A 82 4.99 4.97 19.44
N ASP A 83 4.89 6.30 19.49
CA ASP A 83 5.37 7.25 18.50
C ASP A 83 6.79 6.91 18.00
N LEU A 84 6.89 6.07 16.97
CA LEU A 84 8.15 5.68 16.33
C LEU A 84 7.97 5.72 14.82
N LEU A 85 7.76 6.94 14.33
CA LEU A 85 8.28 7.48 13.09
C LEU A 85 8.80 8.90 13.36
#